data_AF-A0A3Q0QRB6-F1
#
_entry.id   AF-A0A3Q0QRB6-F1
#
_cell.length_a   1.000
_cell.length_b   1.000
_cell.length_c   1.000
_cell.angle_alpha   90.00
_cell.angle_beta   90.00
_cell.angle_gamma   90.00
#
_symmetry.space_group_name_H-M   'P 1'
#
loop_
_entity.id
_entity.type
_entity.pdbx_description
1 polymer ?
#
loop_
_entity_poly.entity_id
_entity_poly.type
_entity_poly.pdbx_seq_one_letter_code
_entity_poly.pdbx_strand_id
1 'polypeptide(L)'
;EPCNSKGTKCYQCTDKCYQCTDKCYQCIDKCYQCIDKCYQCTDKCYQCIDKCYQCTDKCYQCIDKYKCYQCIDKCYQCIDNYNCYQCTHKCYQCIVTSAQIIVTNAQIIVTNAQINVTSAQIIVTNAQIIVTSA
;
A
#
# COMPACT_ATOMS: atom_id res chain seq x y z
N GLU A 1 24.79 18.49 -37.21
CA GLU A 1 24.59 18.80 -35.76
C GLU A 1 23.20 18.53 -35.14
N PRO A 2 22.05 18.38 -35.85
CA PRO A 2 20.75 18.19 -35.18
C PRO A 2 20.56 16.81 -34.50
N CYS A 3 21.37 15.80 -34.84
CA CYS A 3 21.26 14.46 -34.26
C CYS A 3 21.73 14.40 -32.80
N ASN A 4 22.72 15.23 -32.41
CA ASN A 4 23.29 15.18 -31.06
C ASN A 4 22.35 15.80 -30.01
N SER A 5 21.67 16.90 -30.37
CA SER A 5 20.72 17.58 -29.46
C SER A 5 19.45 16.77 -29.18
N LYS A 6 19.01 15.93 -30.12
CA LYS A 6 17.90 14.98 -29.92
C LYS A 6 18.30 13.85 -28.97
N GLY A 7 19.51 13.30 -29.12
CA GLY A 7 20.04 12.27 -28.23
C GLY A 7 20.13 12.74 -26.77
N THR A 8 20.69 13.93 -26.53
CA THR A 8 20.80 14.49 -25.17
C THR A 8 19.44 14.71 -24.49
N LYS A 9 18.42 15.14 -25.26
CA LYS A 9 17.05 15.30 -24.75
C LYS A 9 16.39 13.95 -24.41
N CYS A 10 16.67 12.89 -25.18
CA CYS A 10 16.20 11.54 -24.86
C CYS A 10 16.77 11.06 -23.52
N TYR A 11 18.09 11.18 -23.30
CA TYR A 11 18.71 10.77 -22.05
C TYR A 11 18.16 11.52 -20.82
N GLN A 12 17.98 12.84 -20.94
CA GLN A 12 17.38 13.65 -19.86
C GLN A 12 15.93 13.25 -19.55
N CYS A 13 15.17 12.80 -20.55
CA CYS A 13 13.81 12.30 -20.36
C CYS A 13 13.81 10.95 -19.63
N THR A 14 14.71 10.04 -20.01
CA THR A 14 14.88 8.73 -19.38
C THR A 14 15.27 8.86 -17.90
N ASP A 15 16.20 9.76 -17.55
CA ASP A 15 16.58 10.00 -16.15
C ASP A 15 15.40 10.48 -15.29
N LYS A 16 14.58 11.39 -15.82
CA LYS A 16 13.36 11.84 -15.14
C LYS A 16 12.35 10.70 -14.96
N CYS A 17 12.24 9.80 -15.93
CA CYS A 17 11.38 8.62 -15.83
C CYS A 17 11.85 7.69 -14.69
N TYR A 18 13.17 7.44 -14.56
CA TYR A 18 13.70 6.64 -13.46
C TYR A 18 13.45 7.28 -12.09
N GLN A 19 13.69 8.58 -11.94
CA GLN A 19 13.40 9.29 -10.69
C GLN A 19 11.91 9.26 -10.33
N CYS A 20 11.03 9.29 -11.32
CA CYS A 20 9.59 9.18 -11.12
C CYS A 20 9.20 7.76 -10.67
N THR A 21 9.76 6.74 -11.31
CA THR A 21 9.57 5.33 -10.94
C THR A 21 10.03 5.04 -9.51
N ASP A 22 11.18 5.58 -9.07
CA ASP A 22 11.65 5.42 -7.69
C ASP A 22 10.68 6.02 -6.67
N LYS A 23 10.13 7.20 -6.96
CA LYS A 23 9.10 7.82 -6.10
C LYS A 23 7.82 6.97 -6.05
N CYS A 24 7.43 6.34 -7.15
CA CYS A 24 6.30 5.41 -7.17
C CYS A 24 6.52 4.22 -6.24
N TYR A 25 7.70 3.60 -6.27
CA TYR A 25 8.02 2.49 -5.36
C TYR A 25 8.01 2.92 -3.89
N GLN A 26 8.59 4.08 -3.56
CA GLN A 26 8.54 4.61 -2.19
C GLN A 26 7.11 4.86 -1.69
N CYS A 27 6.20 5.29 -2.58
CA CYS A 27 4.79 5.45 -2.24
C CYS A 27 4.11 4.09 -2.01
N ILE A 28 4.42 3.08 -2.82
CA ILE A 28 3.93 1.71 -2.65
C ILE A 28 4.40 1.11 -1.32
N ASP A 29 5.66 1.33 -0.92
CA ASP A 29 6.17 0.85 0.37
C ASP A 29 5.40 1.45 1.56
N LYS A 30 5.08 2.75 1.49
CA LYS A 30 4.26 3.42 2.52
C LYS A 30 2.85 2.84 2.60
N CYS A 31 2.28 2.43 1.48
CA CYS A 31 1.00 1.75 1.43
C CYS A 31 1.05 0.40 2.16
N TYR A 32 2.07 -0.43 1.90
CA TYR A 32 2.25 -1.69 2.60
C TYR A 32 2.43 -1.51 4.12
N GLN A 33 3.23 -0.52 4.54
CA GLN A 33 3.38 -0.21 5.97
C GLN A 33 2.07 0.20 6.64
N CYS A 34 1.18 0.89 5.92
CA CYS A 34 -0.15 1.24 6.43
C CYS A 34 -1.02 -0.01 6.59
N ILE A 35 -1.00 -0.91 5.60
CA ILE A 35 -1.73 -2.19 5.62
C ILE A 35 -1.24 -3.08 6.77
N ASP A 36 0.07 -3.16 7.01
CA ASP A 36 0.64 -3.95 8.11
C ASP A 36 0.17 -3.47 9.48
N LYS A 37 0.19 -2.15 9.71
CA LYS A 37 -0.35 -1.55 10.95
C LYS A 37 -1.82 -1.90 11.14
N CYS A 38 -2.54 -2.09 10.04
CA CYS A 38 -3.93 -2.47 10.06
C CYS A 38 -4.16 -3.90 10.49
N TYR A 39 -3.42 -4.85 9.92
CA TYR A 39 -3.46 -6.24 10.38
C TYR A 39 -3.11 -6.35 11.87
N GLN A 40 -2.07 -5.65 12.32
CA GLN A 40 -1.69 -5.64 13.73
C GLN A 40 -2.79 -5.13 14.66
N CYS A 41 -3.60 -4.17 14.21
CA CYS A 41 -4.69 -3.67 15.01
C CYS A 41 -5.88 -4.64 15.04
N THR A 42 -6.22 -5.20 13.88
CA THR A 42 -7.25 -6.23 13.75
C THR A 42 -6.93 -7.44 14.63
N ASP A 43 -5.68 -7.89 14.68
CA ASP A 43 -5.24 -8.99 15.54
C ASP A 43 -5.48 -8.70 17.02
N LYS A 44 -5.15 -7.49 17.49
CA LYS A 44 -5.41 -7.09 18.89
C LYS A 44 -6.90 -7.13 19.23
N CYS A 45 -7.75 -6.77 18.27
CA CYS A 45 -9.19 -6.83 18.42
C CYS A 45 -9.71 -8.26 18.49
N TYR A 46 -9.24 -9.16 17.63
CA TYR A 46 -9.59 -10.58 17.73
C TYR A 46 -9.14 -11.19 19.07
N GLN A 47 -7.92 -10.88 19.54
CA GLN A 47 -7.47 -11.34 20.85
C GLN A 47 -8.34 -10.83 22.01
N CYS A 48 -8.86 -9.60 21.90
CA CYS A 48 -9.80 -9.06 22.87
C CYS A 48 -11.14 -9.81 22.84
N ILE A 49 -11.67 -10.07 21.65
CA ILE A 49 -12.92 -10.82 21.43
C ILE A 49 -12.78 -12.26 21.95
N ASP A 50 -11.67 -12.94 21.71
CA ASP A 50 -11.42 -14.30 22.20
C ASP A 50 -11.43 -14.36 23.73
N LYS A 51 -10.79 -13.39 24.40
CA LYS A 51 -10.84 -13.27 25.86
C LYS A 51 -12.27 -13.07 26.35
N CYS A 52 -13.12 -12.41 25.57
CA CYS A 52 -14.52 -12.21 25.89
C CYS A 52 -15.37 -13.47 25.77
N TYR A 53 -15.15 -14.26 24.72
CA TYR A 53 -15.78 -15.57 24.60
C TYR A 53 -15.38 -16.47 25.77
N GLN A 54 -14.09 -16.50 26.13
CA GLN A 54 -13.63 -17.28 27.29
C GLN A 54 -14.24 -16.82 28.62
N CYS A 55 -14.43 -15.50 28.82
CA CYS A 55 -15.12 -14.96 29.99
C CYS A 55 -16.59 -15.42 29.99
N THR A 56 -17.25 -15.36 28.83
CA THR A 56 -18.65 -15.74 28.65
C THR A 56 -18.88 -17.23 28.89
N ASP A 57 -17.98 -18.10 28.43
CA ASP A 57 -18.05 -19.55 28.69
C ASP A 57 -17.96 -19.85 30.19
N LYS A 58 -17.04 -19.18 30.90
CA LYS A 58 -16.94 -19.28 32.37
C LYS A 58 -18.19 -18.75 33.07
N CYS A 59 -18.84 -17.74 32.50
CA CYS A 59 -20.08 -17.18 33.00
C CYS A 59 -21.25 -18.17 32.89
N TYR A 60 -21.39 -18.87 31.76
CA TYR A 60 -22.40 -19.93 31.61
C TYR A 60 -22.22 -21.09 32.60
N GLN A 61 -20.99 -21.32 33.06
CA GLN A 61 -20.67 -22.31 34.08
C GLN A 61 -20.94 -21.82 35.52
N CYS A 62 -21.26 -20.54 35.72
CA CYS A 62 -21.50 -19.93 37.03
C CYS A 62 -22.97 -19.54 37.22
N ILE A 63 -23.59 -19.92 38.34
CA ILE A 63 -24.97 -19.53 38.71
C ILE A 63 -25.05 -18.06 39.18
N ASP A 64 -23.92 -17.46 39.54
CA ASP A 64 -23.85 -16.10 40.08
C ASP A 64 -23.89 -15.02 38.99
N LYS A 65 -25.09 -14.46 38.79
CA LYS A 65 -25.41 -13.42 37.82
C LYS A 65 -24.51 -12.18 37.93
N TYR A 66 -23.96 -11.87 39.11
CA TYR A 66 -23.14 -10.66 39.32
C TYR A 66 -21.74 -10.77 38.69
N LYS A 67 -21.12 -11.97 38.74
CA LYS A 67 -19.83 -12.23 38.06
C LYS A 67 -19.96 -12.14 36.54
N CYS A 68 -21.12 -12.51 36.00
CA CYS A 68 -21.40 -12.38 34.57
C CYS A 68 -21.38 -10.93 34.09
N TYR A 69 -22.04 -10.02 34.82
CA TYR A 69 -22.06 -8.60 34.46
C TYR A 69 -20.66 -7.98 34.48
N GLN A 70 -19.81 -8.31 35.45
CA GLN A 70 -18.42 -7.82 35.47
C GLN A 70 -17.57 -8.34 34.30
N CYS A 71 -17.79 -9.58 33.84
CA CYS A 71 -17.10 -10.11 32.64
C CYS A 71 -17.54 -9.34 31.39
N ILE A 72 -18.83 -9.09 31.24
CA ILE A 72 -19.40 -8.36 30.10
C ILE A 72 -18.89 -6.91 30.07
N ASP A 73 -18.83 -6.21 31.21
CA ASP A 73 -18.30 -4.85 31.30
C ASP A 73 -16.83 -4.78 30.89
N LYS A 74 -16.01 -5.72 31.36
CA LYS A 74 -14.59 -5.81 30.96
C LYS A 74 -14.44 -6.05 29.46
N CYS A 75 -15.41 -6.72 28.84
CA CYS A 75 -15.42 -6.96 27.41
C CYS A 75 -15.74 -5.71 26.59
N TYR A 76 -16.78 -4.97 26.98
CA TYR A 76 -17.07 -3.67 26.37
C TYR A 76 -15.89 -2.71 26.54
N GLN A 77 -15.30 -2.65 27.74
CA GLN A 77 -14.09 -1.85 27.97
C GLN A 77 -12.93 -2.30 27.10
N CYS A 78 -12.70 -3.60 26.93
CA CYS A 78 -11.62 -4.09 26.08
C CYS A 78 -11.83 -3.69 24.62
N ILE A 79 -13.04 -3.88 24.08
CA ILE A 79 -13.39 -3.51 22.70
C ILE A 79 -13.22 -2.00 22.47
N ASP A 80 -13.67 -1.17 23.42
CA ASP A 80 -13.52 0.28 23.38
C ASP A 80 -12.06 0.73 23.53
N ASN A 81 -11.31 0.13 24.44
CA ASN A 81 -9.93 0.52 24.75
C ASN A 81 -8.97 0.20 23.59
N TYR A 82 -9.20 -0.92 22.89
CA TYR A 82 -8.49 -1.22 21.63
C TYR A 82 -9.07 -0.46 20.43
N ASN A 83 -10.10 0.37 20.63
CA ASN A 83 -10.71 1.19 19.60
C ASN A 83 -11.06 0.36 18.36
N CYS A 84 -11.56 -0.86 18.56
CA CYS A 84 -11.63 -1.86 17.49
C CYS A 84 -12.47 -1.39 16.30
N TYR A 85 -13.57 -0.70 16.56
CA TYR A 85 -14.38 -0.09 15.52
C TYR A 85 -13.60 0.99 14.74
N GLN A 86 -12.90 1.88 15.44
CA GLN A 86 -12.09 2.93 14.81
C GLN A 86 -10.92 2.34 14.03
N CYS A 87 -10.35 1.23 14.50
CA CYS A 87 -9.29 0.55 13.80
C CYS A 87 -9.78 -0.10 12.51
N THR A 88 -10.88 -0.85 12.56
CA THR A 88 -11.50 -1.42 11.36
C THR A 88 -11.84 -0.34 10.34
N HIS A 89 -12.41 0.79 10.78
CA HIS A 89 -12.73 1.90 9.89
C HIS A 89 -11.47 2.53 9.26
N LYS A 90 -10.45 2.85 10.07
CA LYS A 90 -9.16 3.38 9.56
C LYS A 90 -8.50 2.40 8.61
N CYS A 91 -8.65 1.11 8.85
CA CYS A 91 -8.04 0.08 8.03
C CYS A 91 -8.73 -0.14 6.70
N TYR A 92 -10.05 -0.11 6.68
CA TYR A 92 -10.78 -0.06 5.43
C TYR A 92 -10.34 1.14 4.59
N GLN A 93 -10.30 2.34 5.19
CA GLN A 93 -9.85 3.55 4.50
C GLN A 93 -8.40 3.45 4.00
N CYS A 94 -7.49 2.94 4.84
CA CYS A 94 -6.09 2.72 4.50
C CYS A 94 -5.93 1.74 3.32
N ILE A 95 -6.62 0.60 3.36
CA ILE A 95 -6.56 -0.43 2.31
C ILE A 95 -7.10 0.13 0.99
N VAL A 96 -8.27 0.78 1.02
CA VAL A 96 -8.87 1.36 -0.19
C VAL A 96 -7.95 2.42 -0.80
N THR A 97 -7.45 3.35 0.02
CA THR A 97 -6.54 4.40 -0.45
C THR A 97 -5.24 3.81 -0.99
N SER A 98 -4.69 2.81 -0.30
CA SER A 98 -3.47 2.12 -0.70
C SER A 98 -3.63 1.40 -2.03
N ALA A 99 -4.74 0.68 -2.22
CA ALA A 99 -5.03 0.00 -3.47
C ALA A 99 -5.09 0.99 -4.64
N GLN A 100 -5.74 2.14 -4.45
CA GLN A 100 -5.84 3.17 -5.48
C GLN A 100 -4.47 3.80 -5.81
N ILE A 101 -3.62 4.05 -4.80
CA ILE A 101 -2.25 4.54 -4.99
C ILE A 101 -1.41 3.51 -5.75
N ILE A 102 -1.48 2.23 -5.35
CA ILE A 102 -0.73 1.14 -6.00
C ILE A 102 -1.11 1.03 -7.48
N VAL A 103 -2.41 1.04 -7.80
CA VAL A 103 -2.89 0.98 -9.19
C VAL A 103 -2.39 2.18 -9.99
N THR A 104 -2.49 3.39 -9.42
CA THR A 104 -2.03 4.62 -10.09
C THR A 104 -0.52 4.58 -10.34
N ASN A 105 0.27 4.18 -9.34
CA ASN A 105 1.72 4.05 -9.47
C ASN A 105 2.12 2.97 -10.47
N ALA A 106 1.41 1.85 -10.52
CA ALA A 106 1.63 0.81 -11.53
C ALA A 106 1.39 1.34 -12.94
N GLN A 107 0.32 2.13 -13.16
CA GLN A 107 0.07 2.79 -14.44
C GLN A 107 1.21 3.75 -14.82
N ILE A 108 1.69 4.57 -13.87
CA ILE A 108 2.83 5.49 -14.10
C ILE A 108 4.09 4.71 -14.49
N ILE A 109 4.41 3.62 -13.77
CA ILE A 109 5.57 2.77 -14.07
C ILE A 109 5.48 2.19 -15.49
N VAL A 110 4.29 1.69 -15.88
CA VAL A 110 4.06 1.18 -17.24
C VAL A 110 4.25 2.28 -18.29
N THR A 111 3.72 3.49 -18.06
CA THR A 111 3.91 4.63 -18.96
C THR A 111 5.39 5.02 -19.07
N ASN A 112 6.12 5.08 -17.96
CA ASN A 112 7.55 5.36 -17.95
C ASN A 112 8.34 4.30 -18.73
N ALA A 113 7.98 3.01 -18.58
CA ALA A 113 8.59 1.93 -19.35
C ALA A 113 8.34 2.07 -20.85
N GLN A 114 7.12 2.43 -21.26
CA GLN A 114 6.79 2.71 -22.67
C GLN A 114 7.61 3.89 -23.22
N ILE A 115 7.74 4.98 -22.47
CA ILE A 115 8.58 6.13 -22.86
C ILE A 115 10.03 5.72 -23.07
N ASN A 116 10.57 4.89 -22.18
CA ASN A 116 11.94 4.39 -22.29
C ASN A 116 12.13 3.52 -23.54
N VAL A 117 11.17 2.64 -23.84
CA VAL A 117 11.18 1.83 -25.07
C VAL A 117 11.15 2.71 -26.32
N THR A 118 10.25 3.69 -26.37
CA THR A 118 10.17 4.63 -27.50
C THR A 118 11.46 5.45 -27.64
N SER A 119 12.05 5.89 -26.53
CA SER A 119 13.31 6.63 -26.54
C SER A 119 14.46 5.78 -27.10
N ALA A 120 14.55 4.51 -26.69
CA ALA A 120 15.52 3.57 -27.23
C ALA A 120 15.33 3.31 -28.73
N GLN A 121 14.08 3.14 -29.19
CA GLN A 121 13.76 2.99 -30.62
C GLN A 121 14.20 4.21 -31.43
N ILE A 122 13.98 5.44 -30.93
CA ILE A 122 14.44 6.66 -31.61
C ILE A 122 15.97 6.68 -31.73
N ILE A 123 16.69 6.30 -30.68
CA ILE A 123 18.15 6.24 -30.70
C ILE A 123 18.64 5.22 -31.74
N VAL A 124 18.06 4.01 -31.77
CA VAL A 124 18.41 2.97 -32.74
C VAL A 124 18.13 3.43 -34.17
N THR A 125 16.96 4.00 -34.44
CA THR A 125 16.61 4.52 -35.77
C THR A 125 17.57 5.62 -36.21
N ASN A 126 17.92 6.55 -35.31
CA ASN A 126 18.90 7.60 -35.63
C ASN A 126 20.28 7.02 -35.94
N ALA A 127 20.74 6.01 -35.18
CA ALA A 127 21.99 5.33 -35.43
C ALA A 127 22.00 4.61 -36.79
N GLN A 128 20.90 3.93 -37.14
CA GLN A 128 20.74 3.29 -38.45
C GLN A 128 20.81 4.30 -39.59
N ILE A 129 20.07 5.42 -39.49
CA ILE A 129 20.11 6.49 -40.49
C ILE A 129 21.55 6.97 -40.71
N ILE A 130 22.30 7.22 -39.64
CA ILE A 130 23.71 7.66 -39.73
C ILE A 130 24.56 6.62 -40.48
N VAL A 131 24.43 5.33 -40.16
CA VAL A 131 25.20 4.27 -40.83
C VAL A 131 24.82 4.13 -42.31
N THR A 132 23.53 4.27 -42.66
CA THR A 132 23.07 4.14 -44.05
C THR A 132 23.28 5.38 -44.91
N SER A 133 23.58 6.53 -44.31
CA SER A 133 23.82 7.80 -45.00
C SER A 133 25.30 8.20 -45.09
N ALA A 134 26.19 7.39 -44.50
CA ALA A 134 27.63 7.46 -44.63
C ALA A 134 28.12 6.57 -45.78
#